data_AF-A0A1M5UJE8-F1
#
_entry.id   AF-A0A1M5UJE8-F1
#
_cell.length_a   1.000
_cell.length_b   1.000
_cell.length_c   1.000
_cell.angle_alpha   90.00
_cell.angle_beta   90.00
_cell.angle_gamma   90.00
#
_symmetry.space_group_name_H-M   'P 1'
#
loop_
_entity.id
_entity.type
_entity.pdbx_description
1 polymer ?
#
loop_
_entity_poly.entity_id
_entity_poly.type
_entity_poly.pdbx_seq_one_letter_code
_entity_poly.pdbx_strand_id
1 'polypeptide(L)'
;MRTDGWSDGFKWVMDVIKSILVFGLVAMIATHTVDRDQTRREMRNLLAEREISSLGRAAERLFLASDNYFAVAYDSSAGNPQSKRADWSPSCADGQILASSKDRYENAYYDEFDRALQDIAGRYPSLEPLVMHVEETNKNMHESWKDSDKWDEFKGYRDETRAAVGLLVEALRESEDTCWDRFLENPGATVSARDCASEVTNSSLYPAIASK
;
A
#
# COMPACT_ATOMS: atom_id res chain seq x y z
N MET A 1 77.99 24.59 30.69
CA MET A 1 76.76 24.98 29.98
C MET A 1 76.49 23.95 28.89
N ARG A 2 75.70 22.92 29.21
CA ARG A 2 75.30 21.87 28.25
C ARG A 2 74.02 21.22 28.78
N THR A 3 72.95 22.00 28.88
CA THR A 3 71.61 21.55 29.31
C THR A 3 70.48 22.06 28.43
N ASP A 4 70.74 23.00 27.50
CA ASP A 4 69.67 23.64 26.71
C ASP A 4 69.16 22.77 25.55
N GLY A 5 69.97 21.83 25.03
CA GLY A 5 69.56 20.95 23.93
C GLY A 5 68.49 19.91 24.29
N TRP A 6 68.27 19.63 25.59
CA TRP A 6 67.24 18.69 26.04
C TRP A 6 65.84 19.33 26.09
N SER A 7 65.77 20.62 26.38
CA SER A 7 64.51 21.38 26.45
C SER A 7 63.87 21.60 25.07
N ASP A 8 64.68 21.85 24.04
CA ASP A 8 64.18 22.08 22.68
C ASP A 8 63.65 20.80 22.03
N GLY A 9 64.32 19.66 22.26
CA GLY A 9 63.82 18.35 21.83
C GLY A 9 62.49 17.98 22.48
N PHE A 10 62.34 18.23 23.79
CA PHE A 10 61.09 17.99 24.50
C PHE A 10 59.95 18.90 24.00
N LYS A 11 60.24 20.17 23.70
CA LYS A 11 59.26 21.12 23.15
C LYS A 11 58.74 20.69 21.77
N TRP A 12 59.63 20.25 20.88
CA TRP A 12 59.22 19.75 19.56
C TRP A 12 58.29 18.52 19.66
N VAL A 13 58.63 17.54 20.50
CA VAL A 13 57.78 16.36 20.72
C VAL A 13 56.41 16.77 21.25
N MET A 14 56.37 17.69 22.21
CA MET A 14 55.10 18.15 22.80
C MET A 14 54.24 18.91 21.78
N ASP A 15 54.83 19.67 20.86
CA ASP A 15 54.11 20.35 19.79
C ASP A 15 53.54 19.35 18.77
N VAL A 16 54.30 18.31 18.41
CA VAL A 16 53.82 17.21 17.55
C VAL A 16 52.64 16.46 18.19
N ILE A 17 52.74 16.13 19.48
CA ILE A 17 51.66 15.45 20.21
C ILE A 17 50.39 16.31 20.23
N LYS A 18 50.51 17.62 20.48
CA LYS A 18 49.36 18.54 20.44
C LYS A 18 48.71 18.57 19.06
N SER A 19 49.50 18.62 17.99
CA SER A 19 48.97 18.57 16.62
C SER A 19 48.21 17.27 16.38
N ILE A 20 48.77 16.11 16.75
CA ILE A 20 48.11 14.81 16.60
C ILE A 20 46.79 14.75 17.37
N LEU A 21 46.75 15.27 18.61
CA LEU A 21 45.53 15.30 19.42
C LEU A 21 44.43 16.16 18.77
N VAL A 22 44.79 17.33 18.22
CA VAL A 22 43.83 18.20 17.52
C VAL A 22 43.30 17.51 16.26
N PHE A 23 44.16 16.90 15.45
CA PHE A 23 43.72 16.15 14.26
C PHE A 23 42.84 14.96 14.63
N GLY A 24 43.18 14.22 15.69
CA GLY A 24 42.37 13.12 16.19
C GLY A 24 40.97 13.56 16.64
N LEU A 25 40.87 14.70 17.33
CA LEU A 25 39.59 15.26 17.76
C LEU A 25 38.74 15.71 16.56
N VAL A 26 39.33 16.42 15.59
CA VAL A 26 38.63 16.85 14.38
C VAL A 26 38.16 15.65 13.57
N ALA A 27 39.02 14.63 13.40
CA ALA A 27 38.65 13.39 12.73
C ALA A 27 37.47 12.69 13.44
N MET A 28 37.51 12.59 14.77
CA MET A 28 36.42 11.98 15.55
C MET A 28 35.08 12.73 15.40
N ILE A 29 35.11 14.07 15.45
CA ILE A 29 33.91 14.89 15.24
C ILE A 29 33.38 14.71 13.82
N ALA A 30 34.27 14.77 12.81
CA ALA A 30 33.91 14.61 11.41
C ALA A 30 33.28 13.23 11.15
N THR A 31 33.87 12.14 11.66
CA THR A 31 33.31 10.79 11.51
C THR A 31 31.93 10.68 12.14
N HIS A 32 31.73 11.26 13.32
CA HIS A 32 30.43 11.21 14.01
C HIS A 32 29.36 12.06 13.31
N THR A 33 29.72 13.17 12.68
CA THR A 33 28.77 13.94 11.86
C THR A 33 28.38 13.21 10.58
N VAL A 34 29.35 12.59 9.89
CA VAL A 34 29.10 11.80 8.67
C VAL A 34 28.19 10.60 8.99
N ASP A 35 28.46 9.90 10.09
CA ASP A 35 27.68 8.73 10.53
C ASP A 35 26.22 9.10 10.87
N ARG A 36 26.00 10.25 11.54
CA ARG A 36 24.66 10.78 11.80
C ARG A 36 23.91 11.13 10.52
N ASP A 37 24.58 11.74 9.55
CA ASP A 37 23.96 12.11 8.29
C ASP A 37 23.64 10.89 7.43
N GLN A 38 24.49 9.85 7.46
CA GLN A 38 24.20 8.56 6.85
C GLN A 38 22.98 7.89 7.49
N THR A 39 22.96 7.78 8.82
CA THR A 39 21.82 7.21 9.59
C THR A 39 20.51 7.93 9.26
N ARG A 40 20.53 9.27 9.14
CA ARG A 40 19.35 10.07 8.78
C ARG A 40 18.88 9.84 7.35
N ARG A 41 19.76 9.52 6.41
CA ARG A 41 19.38 9.18 5.04
C ARG A 41 18.78 7.78 4.97
N GLU A 42 19.41 6.80 5.62
CA GLU A 42 18.90 5.43 5.71
C GLU A 42 17.50 5.39 6.34
N MET A 43 17.30 6.10 7.47
CA MET A 43 15.98 6.19 8.10
C MET A 43 14.92 6.82 7.18
N ARG A 44 15.28 7.87 6.42
CA ARG A 44 14.35 8.50 5.46
C ARG A 44 14.01 7.56 4.31
N ASN A 45 15.00 6.82 3.80
CA ASN A 45 14.78 5.83 2.76
C ASN A 45 13.84 4.73 3.25
N LEU A 46 14.07 4.15 4.43
CA LEU A 46 13.18 3.13 5.00
C LEU A 46 11.74 3.62 5.21
N LEU A 47 11.57 4.88 5.62
CA LEU A 47 10.23 5.48 5.75
C LEU A 47 9.57 5.65 4.38
N ALA A 48 10.28 6.16 3.38
CA ALA A 48 9.76 6.30 2.03
C ALA A 48 9.39 4.94 1.42
N GLU A 49 10.24 3.92 1.55
CA GLU A 49 9.95 2.55 1.08
C GLU A 49 8.67 1.99 1.71
N ARG A 50 8.49 2.19 3.02
CA ARG A 50 7.30 1.75 3.75
C ARG A 50 6.03 2.45 3.27
N GLU A 51 6.12 3.76 3.03
CA GLU A 51 5.02 4.59 2.55
C GLU A 51 4.63 4.21 1.12
N ILE A 52 5.59 4.13 0.18
CA ILE A 52 5.35 3.72 -1.21
C ILE A 52 4.71 2.32 -1.25
N SER A 53 5.31 1.36 -0.53
CA SER A 53 4.79 -0.03 -0.45
C SER A 53 3.43 -0.15 0.28
N SER A 54 2.90 0.92 0.85
CA SER A 54 1.56 0.90 1.45
C SER A 54 0.46 0.87 0.40
N LEU A 55 0.69 1.45 -0.78
CA LEU A 55 -0.25 1.48 -1.90
C LEU A 55 -0.49 0.07 -2.46
N GLY A 56 0.58 -0.67 -2.77
CA GLY A 56 0.49 -2.04 -3.25
C GLY A 56 -0.23 -2.96 -2.28
N ARG A 57 0.02 -2.80 -0.98
CA ARG A 57 -0.69 -3.55 0.07
C ARG A 57 -2.17 -3.20 0.15
N ALA A 58 -2.54 -1.93 -0.06
CA ALA A 58 -3.95 -1.53 -0.12
C ALA A 58 -4.64 -2.13 -1.35
N ALA A 59 -3.96 -2.07 -2.52
CA ALA A 59 -4.44 -2.65 -3.77
C ALA A 59 -4.63 -4.17 -3.66
N GLU A 60 -3.67 -4.90 -3.08
CA GLU A 60 -3.75 -6.34 -2.86
C GLU A 60 -4.89 -6.72 -1.92
N ARG A 61 -5.07 -5.99 -0.81
CA ARG A 61 -6.19 -6.24 0.12
C ARG A 61 -7.54 -6.01 -0.54
N LEU A 62 -7.70 -4.90 -1.26
CA LEU A 62 -8.94 -4.61 -1.99
C LEU A 62 -9.23 -5.71 -3.00
N PHE A 63 -8.23 -6.13 -3.77
CA PHE A 63 -8.36 -7.21 -4.75
C PHE A 63 -8.86 -8.51 -4.09
N LEU A 64 -8.19 -8.97 -3.02
CA LEU A 64 -8.55 -10.20 -2.32
C LEU A 64 -9.94 -10.13 -1.67
N ALA A 65 -10.26 -9.02 -1.00
CA ALA A 65 -11.57 -8.81 -0.38
C ALA A 65 -12.69 -8.82 -1.44
N SER A 66 -12.44 -8.17 -2.58
CA SER A 66 -13.39 -8.12 -3.68
C SER A 66 -13.62 -9.49 -4.32
N ASP A 67 -12.56 -10.28 -4.54
CA ASP A 67 -12.69 -11.58 -5.20
C ASP A 67 -13.45 -12.57 -4.32
N ASN A 68 -13.15 -12.59 -3.01
CA ASN A 68 -13.91 -13.38 -2.03
C ASN A 68 -15.39 -13.00 -2.01
N TYR A 69 -15.69 -11.71 -1.97
CA TYR A 69 -17.05 -11.21 -1.96
C TYR A 69 -17.81 -11.56 -3.25
N PHE A 70 -17.22 -11.33 -4.43
CA PHE A 70 -17.87 -11.64 -5.72
C PHE A 70 -18.05 -13.14 -5.95
N ALA A 71 -17.16 -13.99 -5.42
CA ALA A 71 -17.31 -15.43 -5.45
C ALA A 71 -18.52 -15.87 -4.62
N VAL A 72 -18.60 -15.42 -3.36
CA VAL A 72 -19.73 -15.74 -2.47
C VAL A 72 -21.04 -15.19 -3.02
N ALA A 73 -21.04 -13.94 -3.49
CA ALA A 73 -22.23 -13.32 -4.08
C ALA A 73 -22.74 -14.08 -5.30
N TYR A 74 -21.87 -14.65 -6.13
CA TYR A 74 -22.27 -15.45 -7.30
C TYR A 74 -22.81 -16.84 -6.93
N ASP A 75 -22.16 -17.54 -6.00
CA ASP A 75 -22.57 -18.89 -5.60
C ASP A 75 -23.88 -18.91 -4.81
N SER A 76 -24.11 -17.89 -4.00
CA SER A 76 -25.28 -17.74 -3.13
C SER A 76 -26.56 -17.32 -3.86
N SER A 77 -26.42 -16.52 -4.91
CA SER A 77 -27.50 -15.99 -5.77
C SER A 77 -27.93 -16.99 -6.84
N ALA A 78 -27.01 -17.89 -7.23
CA ALA A 78 -27.33 -19.08 -7.96
C ALA A 78 -28.06 -20.07 -7.04
N GLY A 79 -29.37 -19.94 -6.89
CA GLY A 79 -30.28 -21.02 -6.48
C GLY A 79 -30.29 -22.19 -7.49
N ASN A 80 -29.14 -22.54 -8.05
CA ASN A 80 -28.97 -23.47 -9.15
C ASN A 80 -28.42 -24.80 -8.59
N PRO A 81 -29.26 -25.85 -8.45
CA PRO A 81 -28.84 -27.16 -7.93
C PRO A 81 -27.79 -27.89 -8.78
N GLN A 82 -27.38 -27.33 -9.94
CA GLN A 82 -26.27 -27.83 -10.76
C GLN A 82 -24.90 -27.26 -10.40
N SER A 83 -24.79 -26.23 -9.54
CA SER A 83 -23.49 -25.69 -9.09
C SER A 83 -22.77 -26.57 -8.05
N LYS A 84 -23.24 -27.80 -7.80
CA LYS A 84 -22.54 -28.86 -7.03
C LYS A 84 -21.14 -29.24 -7.57
N ARG A 85 -20.61 -28.50 -8.54
CA ARG A 85 -19.27 -28.61 -9.12
C ARG A 85 -18.37 -27.41 -8.79
N ALA A 86 -18.63 -26.68 -7.71
CA ALA A 86 -17.57 -25.94 -7.03
C ALA A 86 -16.67 -26.93 -6.26
N ASP A 87 -16.02 -27.82 -7.01
CA ASP A 87 -14.70 -28.28 -6.61
C ASP A 87 -13.82 -27.02 -6.55
N TRP A 88 -12.85 -26.98 -5.63
CA TRP A 88 -11.75 -25.99 -5.48
C TRP A 88 -11.92 -24.86 -4.44
N SER A 89 -11.80 -25.25 -3.16
CA SER A 89 -10.62 -24.93 -2.33
C SER A 89 -10.52 -25.94 -1.18
N PRO A 90 -9.36 -26.61 -0.95
CA PRO A 90 -9.20 -27.61 0.10
C PRO A 90 -9.29 -27.05 1.53
N SER A 91 -9.34 -25.73 1.72
CA SER A 91 -9.50 -25.11 3.05
C SER A 91 -10.95 -24.95 3.51
N CYS A 92 -11.93 -25.24 2.65
CA CYS A 92 -13.36 -25.07 2.94
C CYS A 92 -14.18 -26.34 2.60
N ALA A 93 -13.55 -27.51 2.57
CA ALA A 93 -14.27 -28.77 2.41
C ALA A 93 -15.12 -29.05 3.67
N ASP A 94 -16.35 -29.51 3.43
CA ASP A 94 -17.38 -29.86 4.41
C ASP A 94 -18.12 -28.70 5.08
N GLY A 95 -18.80 -27.89 4.26
CA GLY A 95 -19.82 -26.98 4.75
C GLY A 95 -20.99 -26.92 3.80
N GLN A 96 -22.02 -27.72 4.04
CA GLN A 96 -23.37 -27.23 3.76
C GLN A 96 -23.46 -25.87 4.45
N ILE A 97 -23.38 -24.78 3.69
CA ILE A 97 -23.75 -23.46 4.19
C ILE A 97 -25.25 -23.57 4.43
N LEU A 98 -25.62 -23.99 5.65
CA LEU A 98 -27.00 -23.93 6.16
C LEU A 98 -27.49 -22.51 5.88
N ALA A 99 -28.75 -22.34 5.49
CA ALA A 99 -29.32 -21.03 5.14
C ALA A 99 -29.06 -19.96 6.23
N SER A 100 -28.86 -20.33 7.49
CA SER A 100 -28.48 -19.43 8.60
C SER A 100 -27.01 -18.99 8.63
N SER A 101 -26.13 -19.69 7.92
CA SER A 101 -24.71 -19.34 7.75
C SER A 101 -24.45 -18.53 6.47
N LYS A 102 -25.38 -18.58 5.51
CA LYS A 102 -25.34 -17.81 4.26
C LYS A 102 -25.30 -16.31 4.56
N ASP A 103 -26.35 -15.76 5.18
CA ASP A 103 -26.42 -14.34 5.57
C ASP A 103 -25.22 -13.88 6.41
N ARG A 104 -24.66 -14.77 7.24
CA ARG A 104 -23.50 -14.46 8.08
C ARG A 104 -22.21 -14.29 7.27
N TYR A 105 -21.93 -15.20 6.35
CA TYR A 105 -20.74 -15.09 5.50
C TYR A 105 -20.87 -13.95 4.50
N GLU A 106 -22.07 -13.76 3.96
CA GLU A 106 -22.37 -12.67 3.02
C GLU A 106 -22.10 -11.29 3.62
N ASN A 107 -22.65 -11.01 4.81
CA ASN A 107 -22.38 -9.75 5.50
C ASN A 107 -20.91 -9.62 5.89
N ALA A 108 -20.24 -10.71 6.27
CA ALA A 108 -18.83 -10.65 6.64
C ALA A 108 -17.92 -10.24 5.47
N TYR A 109 -18.13 -10.79 4.27
CA TYR A 109 -17.34 -10.44 3.09
C TYR A 109 -17.72 -9.06 2.52
N TYR A 110 -19.00 -8.69 2.58
CA TYR A 110 -19.42 -7.32 2.25
C TYR A 110 -18.72 -6.31 3.17
N ASP A 111 -18.74 -6.54 4.48
CA ASP A 111 -18.10 -5.67 5.48
C ASP A 111 -16.58 -5.61 5.30
N GLU A 112 -15.94 -6.70 4.86
CA GLU A 112 -14.51 -6.73 4.57
C GLU A 112 -14.16 -5.91 3.33
N PHE A 113 -14.95 -6.05 2.27
CA PHE A 113 -14.81 -5.26 1.05
C PHE A 113 -15.06 -3.77 1.31
N ASP A 114 -16.13 -3.43 2.03
CA ASP A 114 -16.45 -2.06 2.45
C ASP A 114 -15.34 -1.44 3.31
N ARG A 115 -14.81 -2.20 4.28
CA ARG A 115 -13.67 -1.75 5.10
C ARG A 115 -12.41 -1.51 4.27
N ALA A 116 -12.15 -2.33 3.25
CA ALA A 116 -10.99 -2.12 2.37
C ALA A 116 -11.13 -0.83 1.56
N LEU A 117 -12.34 -0.53 1.06
CA LEU A 117 -12.64 0.73 0.36
C LEU A 117 -12.51 1.94 1.28
N GLN A 118 -13.06 1.88 2.50
CA GLN A 118 -12.95 2.96 3.48
C GLN A 118 -11.51 3.22 3.95
N ASP A 119 -10.68 2.17 4.11
CA ASP A 119 -9.25 2.34 4.43
C ASP A 119 -8.52 3.07 3.30
N ILE A 120 -8.86 2.80 2.04
CA ILE A 120 -8.31 3.52 0.88
C ILE A 120 -8.79 4.97 0.87
N ALA A 121 -10.09 5.24 0.97
CA ALA A 121 -10.62 6.61 0.97
C ALA A 121 -10.07 7.45 2.13
N GLY A 122 -9.98 6.87 3.33
CA GLY A 122 -9.47 7.55 4.52
C GLY A 122 -7.98 7.89 4.43
N ARG A 123 -7.17 7.01 3.83
CA ARG A 123 -5.71 7.24 3.67
C ARG A 123 -5.36 8.08 2.45
N TYR A 124 -6.15 7.96 1.39
CA TYR A 124 -5.88 8.56 0.09
C TYR A 124 -7.09 9.36 -0.40
N PRO A 125 -7.34 10.57 0.16
CA PRO A 125 -8.55 11.34 -0.19
C PRO A 125 -8.67 11.73 -1.66
N SER A 126 -7.56 11.77 -2.41
CA SER A 126 -7.58 11.97 -3.86
C SER A 126 -8.32 10.87 -4.62
N LEU A 127 -8.49 9.69 -4.00
CA LEU A 127 -9.18 8.55 -4.58
C LEU A 127 -10.64 8.44 -4.14
N GLU A 128 -11.12 9.31 -3.25
CA GLU A 128 -12.50 9.30 -2.75
C GLU A 128 -13.56 9.24 -3.86
N PRO A 129 -13.44 9.97 -5.00
CA PRO A 129 -14.42 9.86 -6.08
C PRO A 129 -14.49 8.47 -6.72
N LEU A 130 -13.35 7.78 -6.87
CA LEU A 130 -13.30 6.42 -7.41
C LEU A 130 -13.88 5.42 -6.42
N VAL A 131 -13.55 5.59 -5.13
CA VAL A 131 -14.09 4.76 -4.06
C VAL A 131 -15.61 4.89 -3.99
N MET A 132 -16.15 6.11 -4.01
CA MET A 132 -17.61 6.34 -4.03
C MET A 132 -18.30 5.67 -5.22
N HIS A 133 -17.69 5.69 -6.41
CA HIS A 133 -18.24 5.02 -7.58
C HIS A 133 -18.30 3.49 -7.40
N VAL A 134 -17.22 2.89 -6.87
CA VAL A 134 -17.19 1.45 -6.53
C VAL A 134 -18.23 1.11 -5.45
N GLU A 135 -18.37 1.95 -4.43
CA GLU A 135 -19.36 1.78 -3.37
C GLU A 135 -20.79 1.83 -3.91
N GLU A 136 -21.10 2.79 -4.80
CA GLU A 136 -22.43 2.94 -5.41
C GLU A 136 -22.80 1.74 -6.29
N THR A 137 -21.89 1.32 -7.17
CA THR A 137 -22.10 0.13 -8.02
C THR A 137 -22.22 -1.15 -7.20
N ASN A 138 -21.39 -1.31 -6.16
CA ASN A 138 -21.48 -2.43 -5.23
C ASN A 138 -22.82 -2.45 -4.48
N LYS A 139 -23.31 -1.29 -4.03
CA LYS A 139 -24.59 -1.19 -3.34
C LYS A 139 -25.74 -1.66 -4.25
N ASN A 140 -25.75 -1.22 -5.50
CA ASN A 140 -26.74 -1.68 -6.49
C ASN A 140 -26.65 -3.19 -6.72
N MET A 141 -25.42 -3.74 -6.82
CA MET A 141 -25.21 -5.18 -6.89
C MET A 141 -25.79 -5.92 -5.67
N HIS A 142 -25.50 -5.43 -4.45
CA HIS A 142 -25.94 -6.03 -3.20
C HIS A 142 -27.47 -5.97 -3.03
N GLU A 143 -28.12 -4.91 -3.53
CA GLU A 143 -29.57 -4.78 -3.53
C GLU A 143 -30.22 -5.72 -4.54
N SER A 144 -29.72 -5.79 -5.78
CA SER A 144 -30.23 -6.72 -6.81
C SER A 144 -29.98 -8.18 -6.48
N TRP A 145 -28.95 -8.50 -5.69
CA TRP A 145 -28.67 -9.85 -5.21
C TRP A 145 -29.78 -10.43 -4.33
N LYS A 146 -30.41 -9.61 -3.49
CA LYS A 146 -31.46 -10.06 -2.55
C LYS A 146 -32.75 -10.49 -3.25
N ASP A 147 -32.90 -10.16 -4.53
CA ASP A 147 -34.08 -10.42 -5.34
C ASP A 147 -33.74 -11.39 -6.47
N SER A 148 -34.22 -12.64 -6.37
CA SER A 148 -33.91 -13.69 -7.36
C SER A 148 -34.39 -13.34 -8.77
N ASP A 149 -35.40 -12.48 -8.91
CA ASP A 149 -35.94 -12.08 -10.20
C ASP A 149 -35.07 -11.03 -10.91
N LYS A 150 -34.07 -10.47 -10.21
CA LYS A 150 -33.11 -9.47 -10.71
C LYS A 150 -31.75 -10.07 -11.06
N TRP A 151 -31.69 -11.36 -11.37
CA TRP A 151 -30.43 -12.07 -11.62
C TRP A 151 -29.56 -11.44 -12.73
N ASP A 152 -30.19 -10.97 -13.80
CA ASP A 152 -29.45 -10.33 -14.90
C ASP A 152 -28.94 -8.93 -14.52
N GLU A 153 -29.68 -8.16 -13.72
CA GLU A 153 -29.21 -6.88 -13.15
C GLU A 153 -28.02 -7.12 -12.21
N PHE A 154 -28.11 -8.13 -11.34
CA PHE A 154 -27.01 -8.52 -10.44
C PHE A 154 -25.72 -8.82 -11.23
N LYS A 155 -25.80 -9.60 -12.31
CA LYS A 155 -24.63 -9.90 -13.14
C LYS A 155 -24.05 -8.63 -13.77
N GLY A 156 -24.91 -7.76 -14.28
CA GLY A 156 -24.50 -6.47 -14.85
C GLY A 156 -23.71 -5.65 -13.84
N TYR A 157 -24.30 -5.43 -12.65
CA TYR A 157 -23.63 -4.68 -11.57
C TYR A 157 -22.38 -5.39 -11.05
N ARG A 158 -22.33 -6.72 -11.00
CA ARG A 158 -21.13 -7.48 -10.60
C ARG A 158 -19.98 -7.26 -11.57
N ASP A 159 -20.25 -7.35 -12.86
CA ASP A 159 -19.21 -7.19 -13.88
C ASP A 159 -18.72 -5.73 -13.91
N GLU A 160 -19.62 -4.76 -13.72
CA GLU A 160 -19.29 -3.34 -13.57
C GLU A 160 -18.45 -3.08 -12.31
N THR A 161 -18.87 -3.59 -11.14
CA THR A 161 -18.15 -3.43 -9.87
C THR A 161 -16.76 -4.09 -9.96
N ARG A 162 -16.65 -5.29 -10.56
CA ARG A 162 -15.36 -5.95 -10.80
C ARG A 162 -14.44 -5.12 -11.69
N ALA A 163 -14.98 -4.53 -12.75
CA ALA A 163 -14.21 -3.66 -13.64
C ALA A 163 -13.73 -2.39 -12.90
N ALA A 164 -14.61 -1.74 -12.13
CA ALA A 164 -14.28 -0.56 -11.34
C ALA A 164 -13.20 -0.85 -10.28
N VAL A 165 -13.33 -1.96 -9.53
CA VAL A 165 -12.31 -2.42 -8.59
C VAL A 165 -11.00 -2.72 -9.29
N GLY A 166 -11.03 -3.43 -10.43
CA GLY A 166 -9.84 -3.76 -11.20
C GLY A 166 -9.06 -2.51 -11.62
N LEU A 167 -9.77 -1.48 -12.09
CA LEU A 167 -9.17 -0.21 -12.46
C LEU A 167 -8.61 0.56 -11.26
N LEU A 168 -9.30 0.54 -10.10
CA LEU A 168 -8.78 1.16 -8.87
C LEU A 168 -7.49 0.46 -8.39
N VAL A 169 -7.45 -0.87 -8.44
CA VAL A 169 -6.26 -1.67 -8.10
C VAL A 169 -5.10 -1.38 -9.05
N GLU A 170 -5.37 -1.31 -10.36
CA GLU A 170 -4.37 -0.98 -11.36
C GLU A 170 -3.82 0.44 -11.16
N ALA A 171 -4.67 1.42 -10.91
CA ALA A 171 -4.27 2.79 -10.67
C ALA A 171 -3.39 2.92 -9.40
N LEU A 172 -3.73 2.22 -8.33
CA LEU A 172 -2.91 2.17 -7.11
C LEU A 172 -1.51 1.58 -7.37
N ARG A 173 -1.42 0.52 -8.19
CA ARG A 173 -0.15 -0.11 -8.57
C ARG A 173 0.69 0.78 -9.49
N GLU A 174 0.08 1.38 -10.51
CA GLU A 174 0.77 2.32 -11.42
C GLU A 174 1.37 3.51 -10.65
N SER A 175 0.63 3.99 -9.64
CA SER A 175 1.11 5.08 -8.78
C SER A 175 2.22 4.67 -7.83
N GLU A 176 2.18 3.43 -7.32
CA GLU A 176 3.28 2.84 -6.56
C GLU A 176 4.55 2.76 -7.43
N ASP A 177 4.44 2.20 -8.63
CA ASP A 177 5.56 2.06 -9.58
C ASP A 177 6.16 3.43 -9.93
N THR A 178 5.32 4.41 -10.27
CA THR A 178 5.75 5.79 -10.57
C THR A 178 6.51 6.42 -9.41
N CYS A 179 6.07 6.16 -8.17
CA CYS A 179 6.76 6.67 -6.99
C CYS A 179 8.07 5.96 -6.68
N TRP A 180 8.15 4.66 -6.94
CA TRP A 180 9.41 3.92 -6.88
C TRP A 180 10.42 4.48 -7.87
N ASP A 181 10.03 4.73 -9.11
CA ASP A 181 10.90 5.32 -10.12
C ASP A 181 11.48 6.66 -9.66
N ARG A 182 10.62 7.56 -9.16
CA ARG A 182 11.07 8.87 -8.62
C ARG A 182 12.01 8.74 -7.42
N PHE A 183 11.73 7.78 -6.52
CA PHE A 183 12.58 7.51 -5.36
C PHE A 183 13.96 6.98 -5.77
N LEU A 184 14.00 6.09 -6.77
CA LEU A 184 15.24 5.54 -7.32
C LEU A 184 16.07 6.60 -8.06
N GLU A 185 15.41 7.52 -8.76
CA GLU A 185 16.06 8.66 -9.41
C GLU A 185 16.63 9.67 -8.40
N ASN A 186 15.97 9.85 -7.25
CA ASN A 186 16.34 10.85 -6.24
C ASN A 186 16.39 10.27 -4.81
N PRO A 187 17.38 9.42 -4.47
CA PRO A 187 17.47 8.81 -3.14
C PRO A 187 17.57 9.86 -2.03
N GLY A 188 16.71 9.74 -1.02
CA GLY A 188 16.61 10.69 0.10
C GLY A 188 15.62 11.83 -0.10
N ALA A 189 14.91 11.89 -1.23
CA ALA A 189 13.70 12.69 -1.39
C ALA A 189 12.61 12.22 -0.42
N THR A 190 11.81 13.16 0.08
CA THR A 190 10.62 12.82 0.87
C THR A 190 9.52 12.44 -0.11
N VAL A 191 9.19 11.15 -0.17
CA VAL A 191 8.06 10.63 -0.94
C VAL A 191 7.04 10.08 0.06
N SER A 192 5.78 10.49 -0.05
CA SER A 192 4.69 10.01 0.80
C SER A 192 3.66 9.25 -0.02
N ALA A 193 3.01 8.27 0.59
CA ALA A 193 1.96 7.49 -0.06
C ALA A 193 0.79 8.37 -0.55
N ARG A 194 0.56 9.50 0.14
CA ARG A 194 -0.45 10.49 -0.22
C ARG A 194 -0.11 11.23 -1.51
N ASP A 195 1.15 11.64 -1.66
CA ASP A 195 1.61 12.31 -2.88
C ASP A 195 1.54 11.33 -4.06
N CYS A 196 1.97 10.09 -3.84
CA CYS A 196 1.85 9.01 -4.81
C CYS A 196 0.41 8.75 -5.25
N ALA A 197 -0.53 8.65 -4.30
CA ALA A 197 -1.94 8.45 -4.62
C ALA A 197 -2.59 9.65 -5.37
N SER A 198 -2.01 10.85 -5.28
CA SER A 198 -2.49 12.00 -6.06
C SER A 198 -2.15 11.88 -7.55
N GLU A 199 -1.09 11.15 -7.90
CA GLU A 199 -0.72 10.88 -9.28
C GLU A 199 -1.78 10.03 -10.00
N VAL A 200 -2.53 9.17 -9.28
CA VAL A 200 -3.69 8.44 -9.84
C VAL A 200 -4.65 9.40 -10.55
N THR A 201 -4.97 10.53 -9.93
CA THR A 201 -5.94 11.49 -10.50
C THR A 201 -5.45 12.16 -11.78
N ASN A 202 -4.13 12.14 -12.00
CA ASN A 202 -3.47 12.63 -13.20
C ASN A 202 -3.14 11.51 -14.21
N SER A 203 -3.30 10.24 -13.83
CA SER A 203 -3.14 9.08 -14.73
C SER A 203 -4.24 9.09 -15.79
N SER A 204 -3.89 8.61 -17.00
CA SER A 204 -4.86 8.41 -18.08
C SER A 204 -5.98 7.44 -17.73
N LEU A 205 -5.82 6.64 -16.68
CA LEU A 205 -6.84 5.70 -16.20
C LEU A 205 -7.98 6.41 -15.44
N TYR A 206 -7.72 7.52 -14.73
CA TYR A 206 -8.73 8.18 -13.90
C TYR A 206 -9.95 8.69 -14.70
N PRO A 207 -9.79 9.38 -15.85
CA PRO A 207 -10.92 9.75 -16.69
C PRO A 207 -11.66 8.55 -17.27
N ALA A 208 -10.97 7.44 -17.56
CA ALA A 208 -11.60 6.23 -18.09
C ALA A 208 -12.47 5.50 -17.06
N ILE A 209 -12.15 5.67 -15.77
CA ILE A 209 -12.95 5.15 -14.66
C ILE A 209 -14.11 6.10 -14.34
N ALA A 210 -13.84 7.40 -14.21
CA ALA A 210 -14.86 8.38 -13.84
C ALA A 210 -15.91 8.68 -14.93
N SER A 211 -15.70 8.22 -16.17
CA SER A 211 -16.61 8.42 -17.30
C SER A 211 -17.47 7.20 -17.64
N LYS A 212 -17.30 6.10 -16.91
CA LYS A 212 -18.16 4.91 -16.97
C LYS A 212 -19.14 4.92 -15.80
#